data_AF-A0A9D1XQ48-F1
#
_entry.id   AF-A0A9D1XQ48-F1
#
_cell.length_a   1.000
_cell.length_b   1.000
_cell.length_c   1.000
_cell.angle_alpha   90.00
_cell.angle_beta   90.00
_cell.angle_gamma   90.00
#
_symmetry.space_group_name_H-M   'P 1'
#
loop_
_entity.id
_entity.type
_entity.pdbx_description
1 polymer ?
#
loop_
_entity_poly.entity_id
_entity_poly.type
_entity_poly.pdbx_seq_one_letter_code
_entity_poly.pdbx_strand_id
1 'polypeptide(L)'
;MKKLIGILILLLLVGVVININNDNQNNQKEVVEKTENKDSAFDRQILILQEDNNDTAKLLATTINEKMLSDHHLISEINNLDINDYDLIIITIVVLNNNIDNTIQESLKSFDFKNKDVSLLFVGSDEISLLESQASTYINNANILPGLGLTSEDVNNLETMNQFIDGWLTSIY
;
A
#
# COMPACT_ATOMS: atom_id res chain seq x y z
N MET A 1 -11.43 26.46 -20.65
CA MET A 1 -10.18 27.25 -20.58
C MET A 1 -9.46 26.86 -19.29
N LYS A 2 -8.33 26.16 -19.42
CA LYS A 2 -7.47 25.75 -18.30
C LYS A 2 -6.67 26.97 -17.81
N LYS A 3 -6.55 27.16 -16.49
CA LYS A 3 -5.48 27.97 -15.91
C LYS A 3 -4.84 27.18 -14.78
N LEU A 4 -3.65 26.67 -15.09
CA LEU A 4 -2.68 26.13 -14.14
C LEU A 4 -2.15 27.28 -13.28
N ILE A 5 -2.09 27.09 -11.96
CA ILE A 5 -1.27 27.92 -11.08
C ILE A 5 -0.10 27.04 -10.66
N GLY A 6 1.06 27.31 -11.26
CA GLY A 6 2.34 26.74 -10.85
C GLY A 6 2.88 27.54 -9.67
N ILE A 7 3.22 26.84 -8.59
CA ILE A 7 3.96 27.41 -7.46
C ILE A 7 5.46 27.22 -7.76
N LEU A 8 6.15 28.34 -7.91
CA LEU A 8 7.60 28.44 -8.09
C LEU A 8 8.24 28.60 -6.71
N ILE A 9 8.96 27.59 -6.21
CA ILE A 9 9.75 27.70 -4.98
C ILE A 9 11.18 28.09 -5.36
N LEU A 10 11.58 29.28 -4.91
CA LEU A 10 12.89 29.88 -5.10
C LEU A 10 13.87 29.33 -4.03
N LEU A 11 14.91 28.60 -4.43
CA LEU A 11 15.99 28.14 -3.56
C LEU A 11 17.04 29.24 -3.37
N LEU A 12 17.18 29.75 -2.14
CA LEU A 12 18.30 30.59 -1.72
C LEU A 12 19.42 29.71 -1.16
N LEU A 13 20.46 29.47 -1.97
CA LEU A 13 21.73 28.90 -1.50
C LEU A 13 22.60 30.04 -0.95
N VAL A 14 22.74 30.10 0.38
CA VAL A 14 23.76 30.94 1.02
C VAL A 14 25.07 30.15 1.00
N GLY A 15 25.97 30.52 0.09
CA GLY A 15 27.33 30.01 0.06
C GLY A 15 28.15 30.59 1.21
N VAL A 16 28.71 29.72 2.06
CA VAL A 16 29.74 30.11 3.01
C VAL A 16 31.10 30.06 2.30
N VAL A 17 31.74 31.22 2.20
CA VAL A 17 33.14 31.38 1.76
C VAL A 17 34.04 31.05 2.95
N ILE A 18 34.96 30.09 2.80
CA ILE A 18 36.12 29.99 3.69
C ILE A 18 37.40 30.11 2.87
N ASN A 19 38.21 31.05 3.33
CA ASN A 19 39.47 31.58 2.82
C ASN A 19 40.58 30.53 2.89
N ILE A 20 41.33 30.34 1.80
CA ILE A 20 42.51 29.46 1.75
C ILE A 20 43.71 30.23 2.28
N ASN A 21 44.33 29.75 3.36
CA ASN A 21 45.73 30.06 3.64
C ASN A 21 46.53 28.75 3.65
N ASN A 22 47.58 28.74 2.85
CA ASN A 22 48.34 27.58 2.41
C ASN A 22 49.50 27.37 3.39
N ASP A 23 49.52 26.24 4.12
CA ASP A 23 50.79 25.63 4.53
C ASP A 23 50.64 24.17 4.97
N ASN A 24 51.53 23.36 4.42
CA ASN A 24 51.88 21.96 4.71
C ASN A 24 50.95 20.83 4.29
N GLN A 25 51.56 19.96 3.49
CA GLN A 25 51.06 18.69 2.98
C GLN A 25 50.74 17.72 4.12
N ASN A 26 49.54 17.15 4.12
CA ASN A 26 49.39 15.73 4.35
C ASN A 26 48.13 15.20 3.68
N ASN A 27 48.23 13.96 3.20
CA ASN A 27 47.24 13.26 2.41
C ASN A 27 45.87 13.21 3.09
N GLN A 28 44.84 13.67 2.38
CA GLN A 28 43.55 12.98 2.26
C GLN A 28 42.78 13.60 1.09
N LYS A 29 42.64 12.81 0.04
CA LYS A 29 41.81 13.11 -1.12
C LYS A 29 40.38 13.07 -0.60
N GLU A 30 39.83 14.22 -0.25
CA GLU A 30 38.43 14.38 0.12
C GLU A 30 37.61 14.03 -1.13
N VAL A 31 37.28 12.75 -1.27
CA VAL A 31 36.21 12.31 -2.14
C VAL A 31 34.97 12.84 -1.46
N VAL A 32 34.51 14.02 -1.91
CA VAL A 32 33.16 14.47 -1.67
C VAL A 32 32.28 13.46 -2.40
N GLU A 33 31.97 12.35 -1.72
CA GLU A 33 30.80 11.57 -2.05
C GLU A 33 29.65 12.57 -2.01
N LYS A 34 29.12 12.87 -3.19
CA LYS A 34 27.71 13.22 -3.29
C LYS A 34 26.98 12.07 -2.63
N THR A 35 26.67 12.19 -1.36
CA THR A 35 25.43 11.64 -0.84
C THR A 35 24.34 12.37 -1.61
N GLU A 36 24.01 11.82 -2.78
CA GLU A 36 22.66 11.93 -3.29
C GLU A 36 21.79 11.47 -2.15
N ASN A 37 21.15 12.43 -1.49
CA ASN A 37 20.08 12.15 -0.58
C ASN A 37 18.96 11.59 -1.48
N LYS A 38 19.06 10.29 -1.76
CA LYS A 38 17.92 9.50 -2.19
C LYS A 38 16.95 9.56 -1.02
N ASP A 39 16.06 10.53 -1.04
CA ASP A 39 14.72 10.32 -0.52
C ASP A 39 14.10 9.19 -1.36
N SER A 40 14.55 7.96 -1.12
CA SER A 40 13.91 6.74 -1.61
C SER A 40 13.00 6.21 -0.51
N ALA A 41 12.20 7.09 0.09
CA ALA A 41 11.15 6.70 1.00
C ALA A 41 10.04 6.03 0.17
N PHE A 42 10.27 4.74 -0.12
CA PHE A 42 9.29 3.73 -0.49
C PHE A 42 8.29 4.09 -1.60
N ASP A 43 8.77 4.09 -2.84
CA ASP A 43 7.89 4.04 -4.02
C ASP A 43 7.42 2.59 -4.24
N ARG A 44 6.79 1.99 -3.22
CA ARG A 44 6.12 0.69 -3.38
C ARG A 44 5.00 0.89 -4.38
N GLN A 45 4.94 0.04 -5.39
CA GLN A 45 3.79 -0.01 -6.29
C GLN A 45 2.69 -0.86 -5.64
N ILE A 46 1.47 -0.33 -5.59
CA ILE A 46 0.42 -0.89 -4.73
C ILE A 46 -0.82 -1.13 -5.56
N LEU A 47 -1.35 -2.34 -5.44
CA LEU A 47 -2.59 -2.76 -6.08
C LEU A 47 -3.64 -3.02 -5.02
N ILE A 48 -4.82 -2.44 -5.21
CA ILE A 48 -6.02 -2.80 -4.46
C ILE A 48 -6.90 -3.69 -5.34
N LEU A 49 -7.20 -4.88 -4.86
CA LEU A 49 -8.17 -5.81 -5.42
C LEU A 49 -9.48 -5.74 -4.63
N GLN A 50 -10.52 -5.23 -5.28
CA GLN A 50 -11.85 -5.05 -4.70
C GLN A 50 -12.77 -6.22 -5.03
N GLU A 51 -13.53 -6.70 -4.05
CA GLU A 51 -14.64 -7.62 -4.30
C GLU A 51 -15.64 -7.05 -5.32
N ASP A 52 -16.02 -7.91 -6.25
CA ASP A 52 -16.94 -7.63 -7.34
C ASP A 52 -18.36 -7.31 -6.84
N ASN A 53 -18.98 -6.28 -7.45
CA ASN A 53 -20.38 -5.89 -7.20
C ASN A 53 -20.73 -5.64 -5.72
N ASN A 54 -19.76 -5.25 -4.90
CA ASN A 54 -19.95 -5.00 -3.48
C ASN A 54 -19.66 -3.52 -3.11
N ASP A 55 -20.70 -2.76 -2.77
CA ASP A 55 -20.58 -1.34 -2.44
C ASP A 55 -19.73 -1.07 -1.19
N THR A 56 -19.74 -1.99 -0.22
CA THR A 56 -18.92 -1.88 0.99
C THR A 56 -17.45 -2.10 0.67
N ALA A 57 -17.12 -3.14 -0.12
CA ALA A 57 -15.74 -3.35 -0.57
C ALA A 57 -15.24 -2.15 -1.40
N LYS A 58 -16.09 -1.61 -2.27
CA LYS A 58 -15.79 -0.40 -3.04
C LYS A 58 -15.52 0.83 -2.17
N LEU A 59 -16.31 1.03 -1.12
CA LEU A 59 -16.10 2.11 -0.16
C LEU A 59 -14.71 1.99 0.49
N LEU A 60 -14.33 0.79 0.93
CA LEU A 60 -13.04 0.54 1.55
C LEU A 60 -11.88 0.76 0.57
N ALA A 61 -11.96 0.18 -0.62
CA ALA A 61 -10.94 0.34 -1.66
C ALA A 61 -10.75 1.82 -2.02
N THR A 62 -11.84 2.57 -2.16
CA THR A 62 -11.78 4.02 -2.39
C THR A 62 -11.12 4.76 -1.24
N THR A 63 -11.49 4.42 0.00
CA THR A 63 -10.93 5.05 1.21
C THR A 63 -9.43 4.81 1.32
N ILE A 64 -8.95 3.61 1.00
CA ILE A 64 -7.52 3.29 1.00
C ILE A 64 -6.82 4.08 -0.12
N ASN A 65 -7.36 4.08 -1.33
CA ASN A 65 -6.79 4.78 -2.48
C ASN A 65 -6.73 6.32 -2.31
N GLU A 66 -7.57 6.90 -1.45
CA GLU A 66 -7.49 8.32 -1.08
C GLU A 66 -6.31 8.62 -0.13
N LYS A 67 -5.80 7.60 0.58
CA LYS A 67 -4.74 7.72 1.58
C LYS A 67 -3.35 7.37 1.02
N MET A 68 -3.30 6.61 -0.07
CA MET A 68 -2.05 6.15 -0.69
C MET A 68 -2.19 6.04 -2.20
N LEU A 69 -1.10 6.27 -2.94
CA LEU A 69 -1.09 6.10 -4.38
C LEU A 69 -1.15 4.60 -4.71
N SER A 70 -2.26 4.16 -5.30
CA SER A 70 -2.47 2.76 -5.67
C SER A 70 -3.26 2.62 -6.97
N ASP A 71 -3.03 1.52 -7.68
CA ASP A 71 -3.90 1.05 -8.74
C ASP A 71 -5.05 0.25 -8.15
N HIS A 72 -6.19 0.25 -8.83
CA HIS A 72 -7.42 -0.34 -8.32
C HIS A 72 -8.13 -1.18 -9.38
N HIS A 73 -8.39 -2.44 -9.06
CA HIS A 73 -9.01 -3.42 -9.94
C HIS A 73 -10.01 -4.31 -9.19
N LEU A 74 -10.88 -4.98 -9.93
CA LEU A 74 -11.75 -6.01 -9.35
C LEU A 74 -10.98 -7.31 -9.17
N ILE A 75 -11.34 -8.11 -8.15
CA ILE A 75 -10.74 -9.43 -7.91
C ILE A 75 -10.93 -10.34 -9.12
N SER A 76 -12.11 -10.32 -9.78
CA SER A 76 -12.36 -11.13 -10.97
C SER A 76 -11.44 -10.80 -12.16
N GLU A 77 -10.83 -9.62 -12.17
CA GLU A 77 -9.93 -9.16 -13.23
C GLU A 77 -8.48 -9.61 -13.01
N ILE A 78 -8.14 -10.20 -11.86
CA ILE A 78 -6.75 -10.50 -11.46
C ILE A 78 -5.97 -11.31 -12.50
N ASN A 79 -6.63 -12.23 -13.20
CA ASN A 79 -5.99 -13.06 -14.24
C ASN A 79 -5.60 -12.28 -15.50
N ASN A 80 -6.07 -11.03 -15.65
CA ASN A 80 -5.74 -10.13 -16.74
C ASN A 80 -4.71 -9.07 -16.34
N LEU A 81 -4.24 -9.07 -15.09
CA LEU A 81 -3.28 -8.11 -14.57
C LEU A 81 -1.86 -8.69 -14.58
N ASP A 82 -0.88 -7.87 -14.95
CA ASP A 82 0.52 -8.18 -14.69
C ASP A 82 0.88 -7.69 -13.29
N ILE A 83 0.69 -8.53 -12.28
CA ILE A 83 0.93 -8.09 -10.90
C ILE A 83 2.42 -7.95 -10.57
N ASN A 84 3.32 -8.29 -11.50
CA ASN A 84 4.76 -8.21 -11.26
C ASN A 84 5.20 -6.78 -10.98
N ASP A 85 4.45 -5.80 -11.47
CA ASP A 85 4.69 -4.37 -11.27
C ASP A 85 4.39 -3.91 -9.85
N TYR A 86 3.64 -4.68 -9.05
CA TYR A 86 3.25 -4.28 -7.68
C TYR A 86 4.08 -4.96 -6.60
N ASP A 87 4.41 -4.25 -5.53
CA ASP A 87 5.12 -4.78 -4.37
C ASP A 87 4.17 -5.23 -3.26
N LEU A 88 3.03 -4.54 -3.13
CA LEU A 88 1.99 -4.79 -2.12
C LEU A 88 0.63 -4.93 -2.82
N ILE A 89 -0.11 -5.96 -2.44
CA ILE A 89 -1.48 -6.19 -2.87
C ILE A 89 -2.39 -6.18 -1.66
N ILE A 90 -3.36 -5.26 -1.68
CA ILE A 90 -4.40 -5.15 -0.68
C ILE A 90 -5.69 -5.75 -1.24
N ILE A 91 -6.33 -6.64 -0.51
CA ILE A 91 -7.56 -7.32 -0.95
C ILE A 91 -8.70 -6.95 0.00
N THR A 92 -9.76 -6.32 -0.51
CA THR A 92 -10.93 -5.96 0.30
C THR A 92 -12.07 -6.98 0.09
N ILE A 93 -12.52 -7.62 1.16
CA ILE A 93 -13.52 -8.70 1.12
C ILE A 93 -14.60 -8.45 2.16
N VAL A 94 -15.86 -8.58 1.77
CA VAL A 94 -17.00 -8.69 2.68
C VAL A 94 -17.30 -10.17 2.90
N VAL A 95 -17.32 -10.58 4.16
CA VAL A 95 -17.56 -11.97 4.54
C VAL A 95 -18.96 -12.16 5.09
N LEU A 96 -19.52 -13.34 4.86
CA LEU A 96 -20.82 -13.74 5.40
C LEU A 96 -20.62 -15.02 6.20
N ASN A 97 -21.14 -15.06 7.43
CA ASN A 97 -21.01 -16.20 8.34
C ASN A 97 -19.56 -16.68 8.49
N ASN A 98 -18.61 -15.74 8.63
CA ASN A 98 -17.18 -16.02 8.80
C ASN A 98 -16.57 -16.88 7.68
N ASN A 99 -17.06 -16.75 6.45
CA ASN A 99 -16.55 -17.45 5.27
C ASN A 99 -16.31 -16.48 4.12
N ILE A 100 -15.20 -16.71 3.40
CA ILE A 100 -14.90 -16.04 2.13
C ILE A 100 -15.71 -16.72 1.02
N ASP A 101 -16.34 -15.95 0.14
CA ASP A 101 -17.14 -16.51 -0.97
C ASP A 101 -16.32 -17.39 -1.92
N ASN A 102 -16.90 -18.49 -2.39
CA ASN A 102 -16.20 -19.48 -3.23
C ASN A 102 -15.64 -18.87 -4.53
N THR A 103 -16.33 -17.91 -5.16
CA THR A 103 -15.84 -17.26 -6.38
C THR A 103 -14.58 -16.42 -6.09
N ILE A 104 -14.53 -15.77 -4.93
CA ILE A 104 -13.31 -15.07 -4.48
C ILE A 104 -12.21 -16.09 -4.21
N GLN A 105 -12.50 -17.19 -3.50
CA GLN A 105 -11.51 -18.24 -3.23
C GLN A 105 -10.91 -18.81 -4.53
N GLU A 106 -11.74 -19.10 -5.53
CA GLU A 106 -11.30 -19.61 -6.83
C GLU A 106 -10.42 -18.60 -7.58
N SER A 107 -10.80 -17.31 -7.54
CA SER A 107 -10.02 -16.24 -8.17
C SER A 107 -8.65 -16.03 -7.51
N LEU A 108 -8.58 -16.14 -6.17
CA LEU A 108 -7.30 -16.05 -5.44
C LEU A 108 -6.43 -17.28 -5.72
N LYS A 109 -7.01 -18.49 -5.73
CA LYS A 109 -6.30 -19.74 -6.01
C LYS A 109 -5.71 -19.78 -7.41
N SER A 110 -6.33 -19.13 -8.39
CA SER A 110 -5.86 -19.15 -9.77
C SER A 110 -4.58 -18.35 -9.99
N PHE A 111 -4.14 -17.58 -8.99
CA PHE A 111 -3.03 -16.66 -9.10
C PHE A 111 -1.83 -17.05 -8.22
N ASP A 112 -0.62 -16.78 -8.70
CA ASP A 112 0.65 -16.97 -7.97
C ASP A 112 1.17 -15.62 -7.44
N PHE A 113 1.10 -15.40 -6.13
CA PHE A 113 1.50 -14.14 -5.49
C PHE A 113 2.99 -14.11 -5.12
N LYS A 114 3.80 -14.85 -5.88
CA LYS A 114 5.23 -14.98 -5.61
C LYS A 114 5.92 -13.62 -5.54
N ASN A 115 6.70 -13.43 -4.47
CA ASN A 115 7.45 -12.20 -4.18
C ASN A 115 6.56 -10.96 -3.98
N LYS A 116 5.29 -11.15 -3.61
CA LYS A 116 4.36 -10.07 -3.28
C LYS A 116 4.08 -10.07 -1.79
N ASP A 117 4.00 -8.89 -1.20
CA ASP A 117 3.33 -8.73 0.07
C ASP A 117 1.83 -8.68 -0.19
N VAL A 118 1.05 -9.40 0.63
CA VAL A 118 -0.41 -9.43 0.53
C VAL A 118 -1.01 -9.13 1.89
N SER A 119 -1.95 -8.19 1.95
CA SER A 119 -2.73 -7.90 3.15
C SER A 119 -4.22 -7.87 2.83
N LEU A 120 -5.06 -8.28 3.79
CA LEU A 120 -6.49 -8.40 3.60
C LEU A 120 -7.25 -7.47 4.54
N LEU A 121 -8.30 -6.83 4.02
CA LEU A 121 -9.27 -6.08 4.78
C LEU A 121 -10.63 -6.80 4.69
N PHE A 122 -11.11 -7.32 5.81
CA PHE A 122 -12.38 -8.02 5.94
C PHE A 122 -13.47 -7.14 6.56
N VAL A 123 -14.71 -7.26 6.07
CA VAL A 123 -15.89 -6.69 6.72
C VAL A 123 -16.92 -7.75 7.01
N GLY A 124 -17.54 -7.69 8.20
CA GLY A 124 -18.70 -8.52 8.55
C GLY A 124 -18.36 -9.69 9.47
N SER A 125 -17.18 -9.67 10.09
CA SER A 125 -16.74 -10.68 11.06
C SER A 125 -15.77 -10.07 12.08
N ASP A 126 -15.85 -10.55 13.31
CA ASP A 126 -14.91 -10.32 14.41
C ASP A 126 -13.82 -11.41 14.49
N GLU A 127 -13.95 -12.49 13.72
CA GLU A 127 -13.05 -13.66 13.74
C GLU A 127 -11.90 -13.51 12.74
N ILE A 128 -11.13 -12.43 12.83
CA ILE A 128 -10.06 -12.10 11.86
C ILE A 128 -9.04 -13.22 11.71
N SER A 129 -8.58 -13.84 12.81
CA SER A 129 -7.60 -14.91 12.79
C SER A 129 -8.08 -16.14 12.00
N LEU A 130 -9.38 -16.42 12.06
CA LEU A 130 -10.00 -17.51 11.29
C LEU A 130 -10.01 -17.16 9.80
N LEU A 131 -10.34 -15.92 9.44
CA LEU A 131 -10.39 -15.48 8.05
C LEU A 131 -9.01 -15.40 7.41
N GLU A 132 -8.00 -14.92 8.13
CA GLU A 132 -6.60 -14.96 7.69
C GLU A 132 -6.13 -16.40 7.46
N SER A 133 -6.47 -17.30 8.38
CA SER A 133 -6.19 -18.73 8.22
C SER A 133 -6.88 -19.30 6.97
N GLN A 134 -8.14 -18.94 6.69
CA GLN A 134 -8.82 -19.36 5.45
C GLN A 134 -8.12 -18.79 4.21
N ALA A 135 -7.86 -17.48 4.18
CA ALA A 135 -7.25 -16.80 3.05
C ALA A 135 -5.87 -17.37 2.68
N SER A 136 -5.07 -17.76 3.68
CA SER A 136 -3.76 -18.41 3.47
C SER A 136 -3.83 -19.73 2.69
N THR A 137 -5.00 -20.38 2.62
CA THR A 137 -5.20 -21.59 1.81
C THR A 137 -5.49 -21.29 0.34
N TYR A 138 -5.74 -20.02 0.00
CA TYR A 138 -6.13 -19.56 -1.32
C TYR A 138 -5.10 -18.62 -1.94
N ILE A 139 -4.29 -17.95 -1.12
CA ILE A 139 -3.20 -17.06 -1.55
C ILE A 139 -1.89 -17.83 -1.52
N ASN A 140 -1.39 -18.18 -2.70
CA ASN A 140 -0.19 -19.00 -2.84
C ASN A 140 1.07 -18.15 -2.99
N ASN A 141 2.17 -18.56 -2.32
CA ASN A 141 3.53 -18.01 -2.45
C ASN A 141 3.71 -16.51 -2.12
N ALA A 142 2.73 -15.88 -1.46
CA ALA A 142 2.86 -14.52 -0.94
C ALA A 142 3.63 -14.48 0.39
N ASN A 143 4.15 -13.30 0.72
CA ASN A 143 4.38 -12.90 2.10
C ASN A 143 3.10 -12.26 2.64
N ILE A 144 2.38 -12.95 3.53
CA ILE A 144 1.11 -12.44 4.08
C ILE A 144 1.42 -11.50 5.24
N LEU A 145 1.03 -10.24 5.10
CA LEU A 145 1.11 -9.21 6.14
C LEU A 145 -0.14 -9.23 7.03
N PRO A 146 -0.10 -8.62 8.23
CA PRO A 146 -1.27 -8.51 9.10
C PRO A 146 -2.47 -7.88 8.36
N GLY A 147 -3.65 -8.47 8.48
CA GLY A 147 -4.89 -7.93 7.95
C GLY A 147 -5.60 -6.97 8.89
N LEU A 148 -6.76 -6.48 8.45
CA LEU A 148 -7.70 -5.69 9.23
C LEU A 148 -9.10 -6.30 9.14
N GLY A 149 -9.76 -6.47 10.27
CA GLY A 149 -11.15 -6.90 10.36
C GLY A 149 -12.00 -5.76 10.90
N LEU A 150 -13.10 -5.45 10.20
CA LEU A 150 -14.07 -4.44 10.59
C LEU A 150 -15.45 -5.07 10.75
N THR A 151 -16.17 -4.67 11.78
CA THR A 151 -17.59 -4.98 11.91
C THR A 151 -18.41 -4.06 11.00
N SER A 152 -19.67 -4.41 10.75
CA SER A 152 -20.59 -3.51 10.05
C SER A 152 -20.80 -2.19 10.79
N GLU A 153 -20.69 -2.18 12.12
CA GLU A 153 -20.80 -0.96 12.93
C GLU A 153 -19.62 -0.02 12.69
N ASP A 154 -18.41 -0.58 12.60
CA ASP A 154 -17.18 0.20 12.31
C ASP A 154 -17.28 0.88 10.95
N VAL A 155 -17.72 0.15 9.92
CA VAL A 155 -17.86 0.69 8.55
C VAL A 155 -18.95 1.76 8.47
N ASN A 156 -20.03 1.63 9.23
CA ASN A 156 -21.10 2.62 9.28
C ASN A 156 -20.70 3.93 10.00
N ASN A 157 -19.58 3.92 10.72
CA ASN A 157 -18.98 5.11 11.32
C ASN A 157 -17.70 5.51 10.58
N LEU A 158 -17.80 6.46 9.65
CA LEU A 158 -16.68 6.88 8.80
C LEU A 158 -15.45 7.32 9.60
N GLU A 159 -15.60 7.97 10.76
CA GLU A 159 -14.46 8.39 11.57
C GLU A 159 -13.71 7.18 12.14
N THR A 160 -14.45 6.25 12.74
CA THR A 160 -13.91 4.99 13.26
C THR A 160 -13.24 4.16 12.17
N MET A 161 -13.93 3.97 11.04
CA MET A 161 -13.39 3.25 9.88
C MET A 161 -12.06 3.87 9.41
N ASN A 162 -12.01 5.20 9.26
CA ASN A 162 -10.79 5.89 8.84
C ASN A 162 -9.65 5.70 9.84
N GLN A 163 -9.90 5.81 11.14
CA GLN A 163 -8.89 5.61 12.17
C GLN A 163 -8.30 4.19 12.14
N PHE A 164 -9.14 3.17 11.96
CA PHE A 164 -8.67 1.79 11.83
C PHE A 164 -7.85 1.57 10.56
N ILE A 165 -8.32 2.10 9.42
CA ILE A 165 -7.59 2.01 8.16
C ILE A 165 -6.24 2.72 8.28
N ASP A 166 -6.20 3.93 8.85
CA ASP A 166 -4.95 4.68 9.04
C ASP A 166 -3.95 3.90 9.90
N GLY A 167 -4.40 3.37 11.05
CA GLY A 167 -3.56 2.57 11.94
C GLY A 167 -3.05 1.30 11.25
N TRP A 168 -3.92 0.59 10.52
CA TRP A 168 -3.52 -0.62 9.81
C TRP A 168 -2.55 -0.34 8.66
N LEU A 169 -2.76 0.72 7.86
CA LEU A 169 -1.87 1.07 6.77
C LEU A 169 -0.43 1.28 7.26
N THR A 170 -0.23 1.92 8.42
CA THR A 170 1.12 2.09 8.99
C THR A 170 1.84 0.78 9.36
N SER A 171 1.12 -0.34 9.40
CA SER A 171 1.69 -1.66 9.70
C SER A 171 2.09 -2.45 8.45
N ILE A 172 1.62 -2.04 7.27
CA ILE A 172 1.82 -2.77 6.01
C ILE A 172 2.49 -1.94 4.90
N TYR A 173 2.51 -0.61 5.06
CA TYR A 173 3.07 0.39 4.15
C TYR A 173 4.02 1.31 4.93
#